data_AF-A0A3P8MAW1-F1
#
_entry.id   AF-A0A3P8MAW1-F1
#
_cell.length_a   1.000
_cell.length_b   1.000
_cell.length_c   1.000
_cell.angle_alpha   90.00
_cell.angle_beta   90.00
_cell.angle_gamma   90.00
#
_symmetry.space_group_name_H-M   'P 1'
#
loop_
_entity.id
_entity.type
_entity.pdbx_description
1 polymer ?
#
loop_
_entity_poly.entity_id
_entity_poly.type
_entity_poly.pdbx_seq_one_letter_code
_entity_poly.pdbx_strand_id
1 'polypeptide(L)'
;MNTPYSPLRVVAIAASAVILAGCGGIGPDTIENPTGSVSTDASGAKIVTRAVIEAETVNEFDKAINMRFDSIRCPHDLPAQIGARMVCDVTYGKDRYSARIGIIRLNPSTPTAPQTATWAATINDGAGH
;
A
#
# COMPACT_ATOMS: atom_id res chain seq x y z
N MET A 1 -27.78 20.62 -19.10
CA MET A 1 -28.25 20.72 -17.70
C MET A 1 -27.98 19.37 -17.04
N ASN A 2 -27.37 19.41 -15.86
CA ASN A 2 -26.61 18.36 -15.18
C ASN A 2 -27.33 17.01 -15.04
N THR A 3 -26.67 15.92 -15.44
CA THR A 3 -26.94 14.57 -14.93
C THR A 3 -26.09 14.35 -13.67
N PRO A 4 -26.69 13.94 -12.54
CA PRO A 4 -25.98 13.75 -11.28
C PRO A 4 -25.05 12.53 -11.36
N TYR A 5 -23.82 12.74 -10.90
CA TYR A 5 -22.79 11.72 -10.69
C TYR A 5 -23.36 10.53 -9.89
N SER A 6 -23.50 9.38 -10.54
CA SER A 6 -23.61 8.10 -9.86
C SER A 6 -22.32 7.84 -9.08
N PRO A 7 -22.37 7.55 -7.78
CA PRO A 7 -21.21 7.05 -7.08
C PRO A 7 -20.88 5.67 -7.66
N LEU A 8 -19.74 5.63 -8.35
CA LEU A 8 -19.07 4.41 -8.79
C LEU A 8 -19.15 3.37 -7.68
N ARG A 9 -19.56 2.16 -8.08
CA ARG A 9 -19.52 0.96 -7.26
C ARG A 9 -18.12 0.81 -6.68
N VAL A 10 -17.96 1.23 -5.44
CA VAL A 10 -16.82 0.86 -4.61
C VAL A 10 -16.94 -0.65 -4.42
N VAL A 11 -16.19 -1.40 -5.20
CA VAL A 11 -15.96 -2.82 -4.94
C VAL A 11 -15.23 -2.86 -3.60
N ALA A 12 -15.99 -3.14 -2.56
CA ALA A 12 -15.45 -3.52 -1.27
C ALA A 12 -14.71 -4.84 -1.47
N ILE A 13 -13.39 -4.78 -1.66
CA ILE A 13 -12.54 -5.96 -1.59
C ILE A 13 -12.38 -6.24 -0.10
N ALA A 14 -13.29 -7.08 0.41
CA ALA A 14 -13.27 -7.59 1.77
C ALA A 14 -12.02 -8.43 2.00
N ALA A 15 -11.59 -8.44 3.26
CA ALA A 15 -10.47 -9.21 3.77
C ALA A 15 -10.48 -10.67 3.30
N SER A 16 -9.29 -11.12 2.89
CA SER A 16 -8.86 -12.51 2.72
C SER A 16 -9.53 -13.33 1.59
N ALA A 17 -8.67 -13.61 0.61
CA ALA A 17 -8.75 -14.62 -0.45
C ALA A 17 -9.64 -14.30 -1.67
N VAL A 18 -9.02 -14.59 -2.82
CA VAL A 18 -9.53 -14.53 -4.21
C VAL A 18 -9.47 -13.14 -4.84
N ILE A 19 -8.27 -12.73 -5.29
CA ILE A 19 -8.19 -11.90 -6.48
C ILE A 19 -8.32 -12.84 -7.68
N LEU A 20 -9.55 -12.97 -8.17
CA LEU A 20 -9.83 -13.40 -9.53
C LEU A 20 -8.97 -12.55 -10.46
N ALA A 21 -8.25 -13.23 -11.36
CA ALA A 21 -7.61 -12.64 -12.51
C ALA A 21 -8.54 -11.60 -13.16
N GLY A 22 -8.09 -10.35 -13.16
CA GLY A 22 -8.84 -9.21 -13.63
C GLY A 22 -7.90 -8.03 -13.77
N CYS A 23 -6.98 -8.12 -14.73
CA CYS A 23 -6.16 -7.02 -15.21
C CYS A 23 -7.05 -5.79 -15.43
N GLY A 24 -6.88 -4.78 -14.58
CA GLY A 24 -7.74 -3.60 -14.53
C GLY A 24 -6.95 -2.30 -14.45
N GLY A 25 -5.92 -2.16 -15.30
CA GLY A 25 -5.48 -0.86 -15.82
C GLY A 25 -5.02 0.20 -14.83
N ILE A 26 -3.93 -0.06 -14.11
CA ILE A 26 -2.99 0.96 -13.64
C ILE A 26 -1.61 0.46 -14.09
N GLY A 27 -0.67 1.33 -14.45
CA GLY A 27 0.62 0.93 -15.03
C GLY A 27 1.35 -0.18 -14.22
N PRO A 28 2.37 -0.83 -14.80
CA PRO A 28 3.09 -1.96 -14.18
C PRO A 28 3.80 -1.65 -12.85
N ASP A 29 3.64 -0.44 -12.32
CA ASP A 29 4.38 0.16 -11.21
C ASP A 29 3.54 0.41 -9.93
N THR A 30 2.20 0.32 -9.99
CA THR A 30 1.34 0.70 -8.85
C THR A 30 0.53 -0.47 -8.31
N ILE A 31 0.61 -0.68 -7.00
CA ILE A 31 -0.30 -1.54 -6.24
C ILE A 31 -1.21 -0.68 -5.36
N GLU A 32 -2.50 -0.99 -5.45
CA GLU A 32 -3.51 -0.38 -4.59
C GLU A 32 -4.04 -1.46 -3.65
N ASN A 33 -4.21 -1.11 -2.38
CA ASN A 33 -4.81 -1.96 -1.33
C ASN A 33 -3.91 -2.90 -0.48
N PRO A 34 -2.56 -2.80 -0.40
CA PRO A 34 -1.85 -3.44 0.71
C PRO A 34 -2.38 -2.94 2.06
N THR A 35 -2.64 -3.88 2.96
CA THR A 35 -3.26 -3.61 4.26
C THR A 35 -2.43 -4.26 5.37
N GLY A 36 -2.11 -3.47 6.39
CA GLY A 36 -1.26 -3.89 7.49
C GLY A 36 -1.80 -3.45 8.84
N SER A 37 -1.34 -4.15 9.88
CA SER A 37 -1.69 -3.87 11.26
C SER A 37 -1.11 -2.53 11.72
N VAL A 38 -1.92 -1.72 12.39
CA VAL A 38 -1.46 -0.49 13.05
C VAL A 38 -0.92 -0.83 14.43
N SER A 39 0.30 -0.38 14.69
CA SER A 39 0.97 -0.46 15.98
C SER A 39 0.93 0.90 16.69
N THR A 40 1.31 0.91 17.97
CA THR A 40 1.49 2.13 18.74
C THR A 40 2.97 2.30 19.04
N ASP A 41 3.53 3.49 18.78
CA ASP A 41 4.92 3.79 19.12
C ASP A 41 5.11 4.02 20.64
N ALA A 42 6.36 4.24 21.05
CA ALA A 42 6.68 4.52 22.45
C ALA A 42 6.03 5.81 22.99
N SER A 43 5.60 6.72 22.11
CA SER A 43 4.95 7.99 22.46
C SER A 43 3.43 7.89 22.49
N GLY A 44 2.85 6.72 22.18
CA GLY A 44 1.40 6.54 22.10
C GLY A 44 0.80 6.89 20.72
N ALA A 45 1.62 7.22 19.73
CA ALA A 45 1.16 7.53 18.37
C ALA A 45 0.88 6.26 17.56
N LYS A 46 -0.19 6.29 16.77
CA LYS A 46 -0.56 5.18 15.88
C LYS A 46 0.32 5.22 14.63
N ILE A 47 1.05 4.13 14.40
CA ILE A 47 2.01 3.99 13.30
C ILE A 47 1.84 2.64 12.60
N VAL A 48 2.21 2.58 11.33
CA VAL A 48 2.48 1.32 10.64
C VAL A 48 3.99 1.17 10.61
N THR A 49 4.49 0.09 11.22
CA THR A 49 5.93 -0.11 11.31
C THR A 49 6.51 -0.38 9.92
N ARG A 50 7.74 0.10 9.68
CA ARG A 50 8.42 -0.13 8.41
C ARG A 50 8.43 -1.61 7.99
N ALA A 51 8.60 -2.53 8.95
CA ALA A 51 8.64 -3.96 8.67
C ALA A 51 7.31 -4.49 8.12
N VAL A 52 6.18 -3.99 8.63
CA VAL A 52 4.85 -4.34 8.12
C VAL A 52 4.66 -3.77 6.73
N ILE A 53 5.07 -2.52 6.51
CA ILE A 53 4.98 -1.89 5.19
C ILE A 53 5.81 -2.67 4.18
N GLU A 54 7.08 -2.97 4.49
CA GLU A 54 8.00 -3.69 3.62
C GLU A 54 7.46 -5.08 3.27
N ALA A 55 7.02 -5.86 4.26
CA ALA A 55 6.54 -7.22 4.06
C ALA A 55 5.25 -7.27 3.23
N GLU A 56 4.23 -6.49 3.61
CA GLU A 56 2.94 -6.49 2.90
C GLU A 56 3.06 -5.91 1.50
N THR A 57 3.87 -4.86 1.33
CA THR A 57 4.10 -4.23 0.02
C THR A 57 4.81 -5.20 -0.94
N VAL A 58 5.87 -5.89 -0.50
CA VAL A 58 6.55 -6.90 -1.34
C VAL A 58 5.60 -8.04 -1.71
N ASN A 59 4.81 -8.54 -0.75
CA ASN A 59 3.88 -9.62 -0.97
C ASN A 59 2.80 -9.26 -2.01
N GLU A 60 2.28 -8.03 -1.97
CA GLU A 60 1.30 -7.58 -2.95
C GLU A 60 1.91 -7.32 -4.32
N PHE A 61 3.15 -6.82 -4.41
CA PHE A 61 3.84 -6.68 -5.69
C PHE A 61 4.16 -8.04 -6.35
N ASP A 62 4.60 -9.03 -5.57
CA ASP A 62 4.83 -10.41 -6.06
C ASP A 62 3.53 -10.99 -6.65
N LYS A 63 2.38 -10.75 -6.01
CA LYS A 63 1.07 -11.20 -6.50
C LYS A 63 0.54 -10.40 -7.69
N ALA A 64 0.66 -9.08 -7.66
CA ALA A 64 -0.02 -8.19 -8.60
C ALA A 64 0.68 -8.11 -9.95
N ILE A 65 2.02 -8.04 -9.95
CA ILE A 65 2.82 -7.80 -11.16
C ILE A 65 3.86 -8.90 -11.40
N ASN A 66 3.87 -9.97 -10.59
CA ASN A 66 4.88 -11.04 -10.63
C ASN A 66 6.31 -10.49 -10.63
N MET A 67 6.49 -9.32 -10.02
CA MET A 67 7.77 -8.62 -9.90
C MET A 67 8.24 -8.81 -8.46
N ARG A 68 9.23 -9.69 -8.31
CA ARG A 68 9.75 -10.05 -7.00
C ARG A 68 10.86 -9.10 -6.59
N PHE A 69 10.51 -8.05 -5.86
CA PHE A 69 11.51 -7.17 -5.25
C PHE A 69 12.41 -7.96 -4.30
N ASP A 70 13.72 -7.68 -4.39
CA ASP A 70 14.73 -8.32 -3.53
C ASP A 70 14.59 -7.79 -2.10
N SER A 71 14.37 -6.47 -1.97
CA SER A 71 14.11 -5.81 -0.69
C SER A 71 13.47 -4.45 -0.91
N ILE A 72 12.54 -4.08 -0.01
CA ILE A 72 12.06 -2.70 0.17
C ILE A 72 12.63 -2.22 1.50
N ARG A 73 13.18 -1.01 1.54
CA ARG A 73 13.75 -0.35 2.72
C ARG A 73 13.11 1.00 2.93
N CYS A 74 12.30 1.09 3.97
CA CYS A 74 11.57 2.29 4.33
C CYS A 74 12.36 3.11 5.39
N PRO A 75 12.59 4.42 5.18
CA PRO A 75 13.48 5.22 6.03
C PRO A 75 12.95 5.47 7.45
N HIS A 76 11.63 5.48 7.64
CA HIS A 76 10.96 5.71 8.93
C HIS A 76 9.65 4.95 8.97
N ASP A 77 9.01 4.85 10.14
CA ASP A 77 7.66 4.30 10.26
C ASP A 77 6.63 5.27 9.68
N LEU A 78 5.58 4.74 9.05
CA LEU A 78 4.55 5.58 8.45
C LEU A 78 3.48 5.91 9.50
N PRO A 79 3.13 7.19 9.70
CA PRO A 79 2.02 7.54 10.55
C PRO A 79 0.73 6.89 10.03
N ALA A 80 -0.05 6.27 10.91
CA ALA A 80 -1.36 5.72 10.56
C ALA A 80 -2.38 6.87 10.45
N GLN A 81 -2.17 7.74 9.45
CA GLN A 81 -2.97 8.93 9.16
C GLN A 81 -3.27 8.98 7.66
N ILE A 82 -4.52 9.21 7.28
CA ILE A 82 -4.90 9.35 5.87
C ILE A 82 -4.15 10.52 5.25
N GLY A 83 -3.54 10.29 4.08
CA GLY A 83 -2.70 11.26 3.40
C GLY A 83 -1.24 11.29 3.87
N ALA A 84 -0.89 10.53 4.93
CA ALA A 84 0.50 10.30 5.27
C ALA A 84 1.20 9.58 4.11
N ARG A 85 2.38 10.08 3.74
CA ARG A 85 3.14 9.60 2.60
C ARG A 85 4.61 9.51 2.94
N MET A 86 5.25 8.50 2.40
CA MET A 86 6.69 8.29 2.52
C MET A 86 7.26 7.76 1.20
N VAL A 87 8.58 7.78 1.09
CA VAL A 87 9.31 7.16 -0.01
C VAL A 87 10.20 6.08 0.55
N CYS A 88 10.01 4.86 0.08
CA CYS A 88 10.84 3.71 0.39
C CYS A 88 11.74 3.39 -0.78
N ASP A 89 12.91 2.86 -0.46
CA ASP A 89 13.91 2.46 -1.43
C ASP A 89 13.70 0.99 -1.78
N VAL A 90 13.67 0.66 -3.07
CA VAL A 90 13.37 -0.68 -3.55
C VAL A 90 14.52 -1.18 -4.39
N THR A 91 14.98 -2.39 -4.10
CA THR A 91 16.04 -3.05 -4.86
C THR A 91 15.45 -4.23 -5.64
N TYR A 92 15.74 -4.28 -6.94
CA TYR A 92 15.36 -5.39 -7.81
C TYR A 92 16.58 -5.80 -8.65
N GLY A 93 17.17 -6.95 -8.33
CA GLY A 93 18.41 -7.38 -8.99
C GLY A 93 19.54 -6.38 -8.79
N LYS A 94 19.96 -5.69 -9.86
CA LYS A 94 21.03 -4.68 -9.82
C LYS A 94 20.49 -3.24 -9.84
N ASP A 95 19.19 -3.08 -10.03
CA ASP A 95 18.53 -1.80 -10.19
C ASP A 95 17.87 -1.35 -8.88
N ARG A 96 17.82 -0.02 -8.71
CA ARG A 96 17.31 0.62 -7.50
C ARG A 96 16.23 1.62 -7.86
N TYR A 97 15.05 1.44 -7.26
CA TYR A 97 13.84 2.20 -7.53
C TYR A 97 13.34 2.89 -6.27
N SER A 98 12.47 3.88 -6.44
CA SER A 98 11.86 4.62 -5.31
C SER A 98 10.36 4.34 -5.26
N ALA A 99 9.89 3.60 -4.26
CA ALA A 99 8.46 3.40 -4.03
C ALA A 99 7.88 4.55 -3.22
N ARG A 100 6.88 5.24 -3.74
CA ARG A 100 6.08 6.17 -2.96
C ARG A 100 4.92 5.41 -2.32
N ILE A 101 4.85 5.45 -1.00
CA ILE A 101 3.81 4.80 -0.21
C ILE A 101 2.95 5.88 0.43
N GLY A 102 1.62 5.71 0.39
CA GLY A 102 0.69 6.64 1.01
C GLY A 102 -0.52 5.95 1.61
N ILE A 103 -0.85 6.27 2.86
CA ILE A 103 -2.07 5.78 3.50
C ILE A 103 -3.29 6.40 2.80
N ILE A 104 -4.10 5.55 2.20
CA ILE A 104 -5.35 5.94 1.54
C ILE A 104 -6.55 5.75 2.46
N ARG A 105 -6.48 4.77 3.37
CA ARG A 105 -7.58 4.42 4.28
C ARG A 105 -7.06 3.93 5.63
N LEU A 106 -7.83 4.23 6.67
CA LEU A 106 -7.65 3.64 8.00
C LEU A 106 -8.92 2.89 8.36
N ASN A 107 -8.78 1.64 8.77
CA ASN A 107 -9.87 0.83 9.28
C ASN A 107 -9.85 0.91 10.81
N PRO A 108 -10.94 1.35 11.46
CA PRO A 108 -10.99 1.50 12.90
C PRO A 108 -10.84 0.14 13.59
N SER A 109 -10.21 0.13 14.77
CA SER A 109 -10.24 -1.04 15.64
C SER A 109 -11.69 -1.30 16.07
N THR A 110 -12.10 -2.56 16.01
CA THR A 110 -13.39 -3.03 16.53
C THR A 110 -13.13 -3.93 17.74
N PRO A 111 -14.15 -4.28 18.55
CA PRO A 111 -13.97 -5.21 19.67
C PRO A 111 -13.42 -6.58 19.25
N THR A 112 -13.56 -6.92 17.96
CA THR A 112 -13.24 -8.24 17.39
C THR A 112 -12.07 -8.19 16.41
N ALA A 113 -11.59 -6.99 16.03
CA ALA A 113 -10.50 -6.86 15.06
C ALA A 113 -9.56 -5.68 15.41
N PRO A 114 -8.23 -5.87 15.28
CA PRO A 114 -7.27 -4.80 15.49
C PRO A 114 -7.44 -3.69 14.45
N GLN A 115 -6.91 -2.50 14.75
CA GLN A 115 -6.88 -1.40 13.79
C GLN A 115 -5.93 -1.77 12.63
N THR A 116 -6.37 -1.54 11.39
CA THR A 116 -5.53 -1.73 10.20
C THR A 116 -5.47 -0.46 9.36
N ALA A 117 -4.41 -0.33 8.57
CA ALA A 117 -4.22 0.76 7.63
C ALA A 117 -4.05 0.17 6.23
N THR A 118 -4.67 0.81 5.25
CA THR A 118 -4.54 0.46 3.84
C THR A 118 -3.80 1.59 3.14
N TRP A 119 -2.79 1.23 2.37
CA TRP A 119 -1.99 2.17 1.60
C TRP A 119 -2.01 1.84 0.11
N ALA A 120 -1.54 2.78 -0.69
CA ALA A 120 -1.13 2.55 -2.06
C ALA A 120 0.39 2.66 -2.14
N ALA A 121 1.01 1.86 -3.00
CA ALA A 121 2.44 1.94 -3.29
C ALA A 121 2.65 2.05 -4.79
N THR A 122 3.41 3.07 -5.20
CA THR A 122 3.74 3.36 -6.60
C THR A 122 5.24 3.39 -6.76
N ILE A 123 5.79 2.55 -7.64
CA ILE A 123 7.20 2.61 -8.02
C ILE A 123 7.39 3.82 -8.93
N ASN A 124 8.16 4.79 -8.44
CA ASN A 124 8.72 5.83 -9.31
C ASN A 124 9.92 5.17 -9.98
N ASP A 125 9.65 4.52 -11.10
CA ASP A 125 10.70 4.21 -12.05
C ASP A 125 11.24 5.57 -12.51
N GLY A 126 12.50 5.85 -12.19
CA GLY A 126 13.16 7.09 -12.56
C GLY A 126 13.40 7.22 -14.07
N ALA A 127 12.58 6.64 -14.94
CA ALA A 127 12.63 6.78 -16.38
C ALA A 127 12.18 8.18 -16.84
N GLY A 128 12.94 9.19 -16.44
CA GLY A 128 13.38 10.19 -17.40
C GLY A 128 14.63 9.66 -18.08
N HIS A 129 14.44 8.82 -19.10
CA HIS A 129 15.46 8.61 -20.13
C HIS A 129 15.53 9.83 -21.04
#